data_AF-A0AAU8DSL1-F1
#
_entry.id   AF-A0AAU8DSL1-F1
#
_cell.length_a   1.000
_cell.length_b   1.000
_cell.length_c   1.000
_cell.angle_alpha   90.00
_cell.angle_beta   90.00
_cell.angle_gamma   90.00
#
_symmetry.space_group_name_H-M   'P 1'
#
loop_
_entity.id
_entity.type
_entity.pdbx_description
1 polymer ?
#
loop_
_entity_poly.entity_id
_entity_poly.type
_entity_poly.pdbx_seq_one_letter_code
_entity_poly.pdbx_strand_id
1 'polypeptide(L)'
;MKSIHRSRTVLVAAALATAAVTASPALAAPPDGADSAAGSVGAATPTLAAGPTAGSWVEPTVATPARQQASYSVATAAEVASARQVAPNIQHRQNNEQVADAVRQQIEGAQAMGVKTLNIDFQYQQTGYWCGPASVHNALSARGVSISQQQAANELPTDVDGTDWIGQVTSVLSSHVGWYETKEMPSDPPTQAQRDLLWYDITFDIDRGYALVANIVAPASNHPPGYPNYTIYHYFTVIGYNSDNQQVLIADSAGFAPTGTYWLSFDKLATLIPPKGYSA
;
A
#
# COMPACT_ATOMS: atom_id res chain seq x y z
N MET A 1 -40.39 -47.67 -14.14
CA MET A 1 -39.47 -47.76 -15.31
C MET A 1 -38.38 -46.72 -15.11
N LYS A 2 -37.12 -47.18 -15.09
CA LYS A 2 -35.91 -46.39 -14.78
C LYS A 2 -35.64 -45.36 -15.88
N SER A 3 -35.45 -44.09 -15.53
CA SER A 3 -34.89 -43.09 -16.43
C SER A 3 -33.42 -42.86 -16.07
N ILE A 4 -32.58 -42.92 -17.10
CA ILE A 4 -31.12 -43.06 -17.04
C ILE A 4 -30.49 -41.66 -17.10
N HIS A 5 -29.70 -41.32 -16.08
CA HIS A 5 -28.78 -40.17 -16.12
C HIS A 5 -27.68 -40.41 -17.17
N ARG A 6 -27.51 -39.47 -18.11
CA ARG A 6 -26.31 -39.37 -18.94
C ARG A 6 -25.47 -38.20 -18.46
N SER A 7 -24.47 -38.49 -17.64
CA SER A 7 -23.38 -37.58 -17.30
C SER A 7 -22.51 -37.37 -18.53
N ARG A 8 -22.32 -36.12 -18.95
CA ARG A 8 -21.32 -35.74 -19.96
C ARG A 8 -20.08 -35.23 -19.26
N THR A 9 -19.09 -36.10 -19.14
CA THR A 9 -17.71 -35.78 -18.79
C THR A 9 -17.10 -34.98 -19.94
N VAL A 10 -16.65 -33.75 -19.69
CA VAL A 10 -15.79 -33.00 -20.60
C VAL A 10 -14.39 -33.02 -20.02
N LEU A 11 -13.46 -33.66 -20.75
CA LEU A 11 -12.04 -33.69 -20.45
C LEU A 11 -11.45 -32.29 -20.54
N VAL A 12 -10.74 -31.86 -19.49
CA VAL A 12 -9.79 -30.75 -19.55
C VAL A 12 -8.44 -31.32 -19.97
N ALA A 13 -7.92 -30.88 -21.12
CA ALA A 13 -6.60 -31.23 -21.59
C ALA A 13 -5.55 -30.35 -20.88
N ALA A 14 -4.72 -30.97 -20.05
CA ALA A 14 -3.54 -30.33 -19.46
C ALA A 14 -2.38 -30.39 -20.48
N ALA A 15 -1.91 -29.23 -20.93
CA ALA A 15 -0.68 -29.12 -21.72
C ALA A 15 0.52 -29.03 -20.75
N LEU A 16 1.31 -30.09 -20.68
CA LEU A 16 2.63 -30.07 -20.05
C LEU A 16 3.64 -29.41 -20.99
N ALA A 17 4.20 -28.27 -20.58
CA ALA A 17 5.40 -27.70 -21.19
C ALA A 17 6.62 -28.08 -20.33
N THR A 18 7.45 -28.98 -20.84
CA THR A 18 8.77 -29.31 -20.27
C THR A 18 9.79 -28.26 -20.70
N ALA A 19 10.27 -27.45 -19.76
CA ALA A 19 11.44 -26.60 -19.95
C ALA A 19 12.64 -27.22 -19.21
N ALA A 20 13.70 -27.50 -19.97
CA ALA A 20 14.93 -28.11 -19.51
C ALA A 20 15.74 -27.17 -18.62
N VAL A 21 16.17 -27.69 -17.47
CA VAL A 21 17.16 -27.08 -16.59
C VAL A 21 18.54 -27.19 -17.24
N THR A 22 19.22 -26.06 -17.44
CA THR A 22 20.67 -26.04 -17.62
C THR A 22 21.30 -25.49 -16.35
N ALA A 23 22.10 -26.34 -15.71
CA ALA A 23 22.88 -26.03 -14.52
C ALA A 23 24.28 -25.58 -14.90
N SER A 24 24.86 -24.63 -14.13
CA SER A 24 26.28 -24.56 -13.69
C SER A 24 26.61 -23.16 -13.13
N PRO A 25 27.69 -22.98 -12.34
CA PRO A 25 28.07 -23.76 -11.16
C PRO A 25 28.28 -22.86 -9.91
N ALA A 26 28.35 -23.52 -8.76
CA ALA A 26 28.67 -22.95 -7.45
C ALA A 26 30.10 -22.41 -7.38
N LEU A 27 30.31 -21.33 -6.60
CA LEU A 27 31.62 -20.89 -6.15
C LEU A 27 31.64 -20.66 -4.62
N ALA A 28 32.32 -21.60 -3.98
CA ALA A 28 33.05 -21.64 -2.70
C ALA A 28 32.97 -20.47 -1.68
N ALA A 29 32.82 -20.88 -0.42
CA ALA A 29 33.42 -20.28 0.78
C ALA A 29 34.45 -21.27 1.38
N PRO A 30 35.18 -20.99 2.47
CA PRO A 30 35.98 -19.82 2.87
C PRO A 30 37.47 -20.26 3.07
N PRO A 31 38.30 -19.57 3.89
CA PRO A 31 38.59 -20.19 5.19
C PRO A 31 38.79 -19.23 6.39
N ASP A 32 38.67 -19.85 7.57
CA ASP A 32 38.90 -19.35 8.92
C ASP A 32 40.37 -19.02 9.26
N GLY A 33 40.54 -18.18 10.30
CA GLY A 33 41.53 -18.44 11.35
C GLY A 33 42.48 -17.29 11.70
N ALA A 34 42.33 -16.71 12.90
CA ALA A 34 43.37 -16.68 13.93
C ALA A 34 42.89 -15.99 15.22
N ASP A 35 43.15 -16.69 16.32
CA ASP A 35 42.83 -16.39 17.71
C ASP A 35 43.85 -15.46 18.39
N SER A 36 43.38 -14.81 19.47
CA SER A 36 44.06 -14.51 20.75
C SER A 36 45.25 -13.53 20.85
N ALA A 37 45.07 -12.47 21.65
CA ALA A 37 45.96 -12.14 22.77
C ALA A 37 45.35 -11.09 23.73
N ALA A 38 45.39 -11.42 25.02
CA ALA A 38 45.07 -10.57 26.16
C ALA A 38 46.21 -9.57 26.48
N GLY A 39 45.88 -8.47 27.17
CA GLY A 39 46.88 -7.58 27.77
C GLY A 39 46.26 -6.34 28.41
N SER A 40 46.12 -6.35 29.73
CA SER A 40 45.65 -5.25 30.58
C SER A 40 46.80 -4.31 31.01
N VAL A 41 46.39 -3.21 31.67
CA VAL A 41 47.08 -2.29 32.59
C VAL A 41 47.81 -1.04 32.05
N GLY A 42 47.50 0.11 32.69
CA GLY A 42 48.31 1.33 32.62
C GLY A 42 47.56 2.63 32.97
N ALA A 43 47.27 2.86 34.25
CA ALA A 43 46.80 4.16 34.76
C ALA A 43 47.97 5.16 34.88
N ALA A 44 47.75 6.43 34.52
CA ALA A 44 48.47 7.59 35.08
C ALA A 44 47.71 8.91 34.79
N THR A 45 47.24 9.57 35.85
CA THR A 45 47.02 11.02 35.96
C THR A 45 48.18 11.62 36.80
N PRO A 46 48.30 12.94 37.09
CA PRO A 46 47.70 14.17 36.54
C PRO A 46 48.77 15.26 36.22
N THR A 47 48.38 16.47 35.77
CA THR A 47 48.89 17.77 36.33
C THR A 47 47.99 18.93 35.89
N LEU A 48 47.62 19.75 36.88
CA LEU A 48 46.82 20.98 36.81
C LEU A 48 47.68 22.17 36.36
N ALA A 49 47.13 23.07 35.54
CA ALA A 49 47.56 24.46 35.48
C ALA A 49 46.38 25.39 35.16
N ALA A 50 46.41 26.55 35.81
CA ALA A 50 45.31 27.47 36.08
C ALA A 50 44.70 28.16 34.85
N GLY A 51 43.42 28.51 34.96
CA GLY A 51 42.67 29.26 33.96
C GLY A 51 43.00 30.75 33.91
N PRO A 52 42.29 31.48 33.02
CA PRO A 52 41.76 32.77 33.44
C PRO A 52 40.27 32.96 33.04
N THR A 53 39.55 33.57 34.00
CA THR A 53 38.52 34.61 33.87
C THR A 53 37.33 34.41 32.94
N ALA A 54 36.15 34.43 33.58
CA ALA A 54 34.83 34.56 33.00
C ALA A 54 34.72 35.74 32.02
N GLY A 55 34.28 35.43 30.80
CA GLY A 55 33.80 36.39 29.81
C GLY A 55 32.63 35.77 29.06
N SER A 56 31.44 36.38 29.23
CA SER A 56 30.27 36.32 28.36
C SER A 56 29.92 34.97 27.70
N TRP A 57 29.00 34.22 28.31
CA TRP A 57 28.24 33.18 27.60
C TRP A 57 27.42 33.83 26.48
N VAL A 58 27.81 33.56 25.23
CA VAL A 58 26.96 33.78 24.05
C VAL A 58 26.27 32.46 23.78
N GLU A 59 24.94 32.45 23.79
CA GLU A 59 24.12 31.28 23.45
C GLU A 59 24.46 30.78 22.03
N PRO A 60 24.62 29.47 21.79
CA PRO A 60 24.63 28.97 20.43
C PRO A 60 23.19 29.02 19.91
N THR A 61 22.91 29.97 19.01
CA THR A 61 21.68 29.98 18.22
C THR A 61 21.66 28.70 17.38
N VAL A 62 20.84 27.74 17.79
CA VAL A 62 20.46 26.62 16.92
C VAL A 62 19.63 27.22 15.79
N ALA A 63 20.25 27.34 14.61
CA ALA A 63 19.56 27.74 13.40
C ALA A 63 18.50 26.67 13.08
N THR A 64 17.23 27.04 13.22
CA THR A 64 16.10 26.31 12.65
C THR A 64 16.38 26.11 11.16
N PRO A 65 16.40 24.88 10.61
CA PRO A 65 16.56 24.72 9.18
C PRO A 65 15.36 25.37 8.49
N ALA A 66 15.63 26.36 7.65
CA ALA A 66 14.63 27.02 6.84
C ALA A 66 13.87 25.95 6.04
N ARG A 67 12.53 25.95 6.16
CA ARG A 67 11.63 25.20 5.29
C ARG A 67 11.95 25.58 3.85
N GLN A 68 12.69 24.72 3.16
CA GLN A 68 12.94 24.87 1.74
C GLN A 68 11.60 24.64 1.04
N GLN A 69 10.94 25.74 0.67
CA GLN A 69 9.77 25.71 -0.19
C GLN A 69 10.25 25.21 -1.55
N ALA A 70 10.13 23.90 -1.78
CA ALA A 70 10.17 23.35 -3.11
C ALA A 70 8.99 23.95 -3.88
N SER A 71 9.31 24.73 -4.91
CA SER A 71 8.34 25.30 -5.85
C SER A 71 7.80 24.17 -6.72
N TYR A 72 6.75 23.52 -6.24
CA TYR A 72 5.93 22.63 -7.06
C TYR A 72 4.95 23.47 -7.88
N SER A 73 4.82 23.14 -9.17
CA SER A 73 3.73 23.65 -9.98
C SER A 73 2.42 23.11 -9.42
N VAL A 74 1.73 23.92 -8.62
CA VAL A 74 0.43 23.55 -8.05
C VAL A 74 -0.56 23.49 -9.22
N ALA A 75 -1.15 22.31 -9.46
CA ALA A 75 -2.28 22.19 -10.37
C ALA A 75 -3.34 23.21 -9.98
N THR A 76 -3.94 23.88 -10.97
CA THR A 76 -4.92 24.94 -10.67
C THR A 76 -6.13 24.35 -9.95
N ALA A 77 -6.77 25.14 -9.07
CA ALA A 77 -7.96 24.71 -8.35
C ALA A 77 -9.08 24.18 -9.28
N ALA A 78 -9.13 24.66 -10.53
CA ALA A 78 -10.08 24.22 -11.56
C ALA A 78 -9.76 22.83 -12.14
N GLU A 79 -8.48 22.48 -12.26
CA GLU A 79 -8.02 21.18 -12.73
C GLU A 79 -8.24 20.11 -11.64
N VAL A 80 -8.01 20.50 -10.38
CA VAL A 80 -8.30 19.70 -9.19
C VAL A 80 -9.82 19.50 -9.00
N ALA A 81 -10.64 20.53 -9.24
CA ALA A 81 -12.10 20.44 -9.14
C ALA A 81 -12.72 19.55 -10.24
N SER A 82 -12.17 19.57 -11.46
CA SER A 82 -12.69 18.77 -12.59
C SER A 82 -12.40 17.28 -12.43
N ALA A 83 -11.33 16.94 -11.70
CA ALA A 83 -11.00 15.55 -11.38
C ALA A 83 -11.90 14.93 -10.30
N ARG A 84 -12.48 15.77 -9.43
CA ARG A 84 -13.23 15.37 -8.23
C ARG A 84 -14.69 14.98 -8.50
N GLN A 85 -15.23 15.27 -9.69
CA GLN A 85 -16.67 15.12 -9.96
C GLN A 85 -17.06 13.97 -10.91
N VAL A 86 -16.10 13.29 -11.55
CA VAL A 86 -16.45 12.31 -12.59
C VAL A 86 -16.36 10.89 -12.03
N ALA A 87 -17.10 10.56 -10.98
CA ALA A 87 -17.27 9.15 -10.61
C ALA A 87 -17.90 8.39 -11.79
N PRO A 88 -17.44 7.17 -12.11
CA PRO A 88 -17.93 6.42 -13.25
C PRO A 88 -19.42 6.11 -13.10
N ASN A 89 -20.05 5.86 -14.26
CA ASN A 89 -21.49 5.70 -14.42
C ASN A 89 -22.07 4.76 -13.34
N ILE A 90 -23.08 5.26 -12.63
CA ILE A 90 -23.80 4.61 -11.51
C ILE A 90 -24.21 3.17 -11.85
N GLN A 91 -24.45 2.84 -13.12
CA GLN A 91 -24.82 1.50 -13.56
C GLN A 91 -23.82 0.39 -13.18
N HIS A 92 -22.51 0.66 -13.14
CA HIS A 92 -21.52 -0.33 -12.68
C HIS A 92 -21.56 -0.54 -11.15
N ARG A 93 -22.11 0.42 -10.41
CA ARG A 93 -22.20 0.45 -8.93
C ARG A 93 -23.55 -0.04 -8.40
N GLN A 94 -24.54 -0.27 -9.25
CA GLN A 94 -25.92 -0.53 -8.82
C GLN A 94 -26.13 -1.92 -8.19
N ASN A 95 -25.21 -2.86 -8.37
CA ASN A 95 -25.35 -4.23 -7.84
C ASN A 95 -24.12 -4.63 -7.00
N ASN A 96 -23.92 -3.99 -5.84
CA ASN A 96 -22.78 -4.29 -4.95
C ASN A 96 -22.65 -5.78 -4.61
N GLU A 97 -23.75 -6.51 -4.45
CA GLU A 97 -23.70 -7.98 -4.20
C GLU A 97 -23.05 -8.74 -5.37
N GLN A 98 -23.45 -8.45 -6.62
CA GLN A 98 -22.87 -9.11 -7.79
C GLN A 98 -21.39 -8.78 -7.97
N VAL A 99 -21.00 -7.55 -7.63
CA VAL A 99 -19.61 -7.12 -7.69
C VAL A 99 -18.80 -7.79 -6.59
N ALA A 100 -19.32 -7.86 -5.37
CA ALA A 100 -18.68 -8.56 -4.25
C ALA A 100 -18.48 -10.05 -4.57
N ASP A 101 -19.46 -10.69 -5.21
CA ASP A 101 -19.35 -12.08 -5.67
C ASP A 101 -18.26 -12.24 -6.74
N ALA A 102 -18.18 -11.33 -7.71
CA ALA A 102 -17.13 -11.36 -8.74
C ALA A 102 -15.74 -11.14 -8.14
N VAL A 103 -15.60 -10.20 -7.19
CA VAL A 103 -14.34 -9.97 -6.46
C VAL A 103 -13.96 -11.20 -5.66
N ARG A 104 -14.91 -11.83 -4.96
CA ARG A 104 -14.66 -13.07 -4.21
C ARG A 104 -14.15 -14.19 -5.11
N GLN A 105 -14.78 -14.40 -6.27
CA GLN A 105 -14.33 -15.41 -7.24
C GLN A 105 -12.91 -15.13 -7.75
N GLN A 106 -12.56 -13.86 -7.98
CA GLN A 106 -11.20 -13.48 -8.39
C GLN A 106 -10.17 -13.74 -7.29
N ILE A 107 -10.52 -13.45 -6.03
CA ILE A 107 -9.68 -13.75 -4.85
C ILE A 107 -9.47 -15.25 -4.70
N GLU A 108 -10.54 -16.06 -4.75
CA GLU A 108 -10.49 -17.52 -4.66
C GLU A 108 -9.65 -18.12 -5.80
N GLY A 109 -9.80 -17.61 -7.02
CA GLY A 109 -8.99 -18.02 -8.16
C GLY A 109 -7.50 -17.73 -7.96
N ALA A 110 -7.15 -16.57 -7.39
CA ALA A 110 -5.78 -16.23 -7.05
C ALA A 110 -5.21 -17.16 -5.96
N GLN A 111 -5.98 -17.43 -4.91
CA GLN A 111 -5.60 -18.35 -3.83
C GLN A 111 -5.37 -19.77 -4.35
N ALA A 112 -6.21 -20.24 -5.27
CA ALA A 112 -6.06 -21.55 -5.91
C ALA A 112 -4.75 -21.67 -6.72
N MET A 113 -4.18 -20.55 -7.17
CA MET A 113 -2.87 -20.48 -7.82
C MET A 113 -1.71 -20.28 -6.82
N GLY A 114 -1.97 -20.33 -5.51
CA GLY A 114 -0.96 -20.15 -4.46
C GLY A 114 -0.61 -18.69 -4.15
N VAL A 115 -1.36 -17.73 -4.71
CA VAL A 115 -1.14 -16.29 -4.50
C VAL A 115 -1.73 -15.86 -3.15
N LYS A 116 -1.04 -14.96 -2.45
CA LYS A 116 -1.45 -14.49 -1.12
C LYS A 116 -2.46 -13.35 -1.26
N THR A 117 -3.68 -13.57 -0.78
CA THR A 117 -4.76 -12.58 -0.81
C THR A 117 -5.63 -12.67 0.43
N LEU A 118 -6.27 -11.56 0.78
CA LEU A 118 -7.24 -11.43 1.83
C LEU A 118 -8.66 -11.52 1.25
N ASN A 119 -9.53 -12.25 1.94
CA ASN A 119 -10.96 -12.23 1.64
C ASN A 119 -11.54 -10.91 2.17
N ILE A 120 -12.31 -10.20 1.35
CA ILE A 120 -12.95 -8.93 1.73
C ILE A 120 -14.43 -8.92 1.36
N ASP A 121 -15.21 -8.11 2.06
CA ASP A 121 -16.57 -7.73 1.67
C ASP A 121 -16.49 -6.45 0.82
N PHE A 122 -16.19 -6.61 -0.47
CA PHE A 122 -15.91 -5.47 -1.34
C PHE A 122 -17.13 -4.58 -1.57
N GLN A 123 -16.94 -3.28 -1.44
CA GLN A 123 -17.91 -2.27 -1.87
C GLN A 123 -17.26 -1.17 -2.70
N TYR A 124 -17.99 -0.72 -3.74
CA TYR A 124 -17.70 0.54 -4.40
C TYR A 124 -18.08 1.73 -3.52
N GLN A 125 -17.39 2.85 -3.70
CA GLN A 125 -17.67 4.09 -2.99
C GLN A 125 -19.07 4.62 -3.32
N GLN A 126 -19.79 5.07 -2.29
CA GLN A 126 -21.17 5.56 -2.44
C GLN A 126 -21.24 6.98 -3.03
N THR A 127 -20.22 7.82 -2.80
CA THR A 127 -20.13 9.20 -3.32
C THR A 127 -18.86 9.39 -4.14
N GLY A 128 -18.69 10.55 -4.81
CA GLY A 128 -17.46 10.87 -5.55
C GLY A 128 -16.22 11.12 -4.68
N TYR A 129 -16.39 11.33 -3.37
CA TYR A 129 -15.35 11.73 -2.42
C TYR A 129 -15.14 10.72 -1.27
N TRP A 130 -15.82 9.56 -1.32
CA TRP A 130 -15.74 8.52 -0.28
C TRP A 130 -14.73 7.40 -0.57
N CYS A 131 -13.71 7.67 -1.38
CA CYS A 131 -12.64 6.70 -1.64
C CYS A 131 -11.91 6.27 -0.34
N GLY A 132 -11.68 7.19 0.59
CA GLY A 132 -11.14 6.91 1.93
C GLY A 132 -12.07 6.02 2.77
N PRO A 133 -13.31 6.44 3.06
CA PRO A 133 -14.29 5.63 3.78
C PRO A 133 -14.53 4.23 3.18
N ALA A 134 -14.62 4.12 1.85
CA ALA A 134 -14.79 2.83 1.18
C ALA A 134 -13.55 1.95 1.27
N SER A 135 -12.34 2.52 1.20
CA SER A 135 -11.10 1.76 1.42
C SER A 135 -10.98 1.27 2.86
N VAL A 136 -11.38 2.07 3.86
CA VAL A 136 -11.45 1.63 5.26
C VAL A 136 -12.42 0.46 5.44
N HIS A 137 -13.62 0.55 4.85
CA HIS A 137 -14.58 -0.56 4.87
C HIS A 137 -13.96 -1.85 4.30
N ASN A 138 -13.41 -1.78 3.09
CA ASN A 138 -12.81 -2.92 2.42
C ASN A 138 -11.66 -3.51 3.25
N ALA A 139 -10.77 -2.68 3.79
CA ALA A 139 -9.64 -3.12 4.61
C ALA A 139 -10.07 -3.80 5.93
N LEU A 140 -11.04 -3.22 6.65
CA LEU A 140 -11.55 -3.79 7.90
C LEU A 140 -12.28 -5.12 7.68
N SER A 141 -12.96 -5.27 6.54
CA SER A 141 -13.65 -6.51 6.21
C SER A 141 -12.70 -7.71 6.10
N ALA A 142 -11.42 -7.49 5.75
CA ALA A 142 -10.39 -8.52 5.76
C ALA A 142 -10.16 -9.14 7.14
N ARG A 143 -10.49 -8.39 8.19
CA ARG A 143 -10.38 -8.78 9.59
C ARG A 143 -11.72 -9.17 10.20
N GLY A 144 -12.75 -9.35 9.37
CA GLY A 144 -14.10 -9.68 9.81
C GLY A 144 -14.84 -8.52 10.50
N VAL A 145 -14.33 -7.29 10.39
CA VAL A 145 -14.99 -6.10 10.92
C VAL A 145 -15.80 -5.46 9.80
N SER A 146 -17.12 -5.40 9.98
CA SER A 146 -18.03 -4.77 9.02
C SER A 146 -18.55 -3.45 9.61
N ILE A 147 -18.18 -2.34 8.99
CA ILE A 147 -18.71 -1.00 9.28
C ILE A 147 -19.31 -0.41 8.01
N SER A 148 -20.33 0.45 8.09
CA SER A 148 -20.82 1.12 6.87
C SER A 148 -19.85 2.20 6.38
N GLN A 149 -19.88 2.54 5.08
CA GLN A 149 -19.11 3.69 4.57
C GLN A 149 -19.52 5.00 5.24
N GLN A 150 -20.80 5.16 5.60
CA GLN A 150 -21.27 6.32 6.36
C GLN A 150 -20.63 6.38 7.76
N GLN A 151 -20.51 5.23 8.44
CA GLN A 151 -19.80 5.16 9.72
C GLN A 151 -18.33 5.52 9.54
N ALA A 152 -17.65 4.92 8.56
CA ALA A 152 -16.27 5.26 8.25
C ALA A 152 -16.10 6.75 7.91
N ALA A 153 -17.05 7.35 7.18
CA ALA A 153 -17.06 8.77 6.84
C ALA A 153 -17.36 9.69 8.04
N ASN A 154 -18.02 9.20 9.09
CA ASN A 154 -18.22 9.95 10.34
C ASN A 154 -16.98 9.89 11.24
N GLU A 155 -16.25 8.78 11.18
CA GLU A 155 -15.02 8.55 11.95
C GLU A 155 -13.80 9.22 11.30
N LEU A 156 -13.79 9.29 9.96
CA LEU A 156 -12.86 10.09 9.20
C LEU A 156 -13.36 11.54 9.11
N PRO A 157 -12.46 12.55 9.11
CA PRO A 157 -12.84 13.92 8.76
C PRO A 157 -13.00 14.04 7.23
N THR A 158 -13.90 13.24 6.65
CA THR A 158 -14.18 13.24 5.20
C THR A 158 -15.24 14.27 4.89
N ASP A 159 -14.94 15.16 3.94
CA ASP A 159 -15.92 16.08 3.38
C ASP A 159 -15.99 15.93 1.86
N VAL A 160 -16.57 16.90 1.17
CA VAL A 160 -16.72 16.88 -0.29
C VAL A 160 -15.39 16.91 -1.05
N ASP A 161 -14.29 17.29 -0.38
CA ASP A 161 -12.93 17.26 -0.92
C ASP A 161 -12.20 15.93 -0.64
N GLY A 162 -12.81 15.04 0.16
CA GLY A 162 -12.31 13.70 0.47
C GLY A 162 -11.69 13.59 1.87
N THR A 163 -10.79 12.62 2.04
CA THR A 163 -9.99 12.43 3.26
C THR A 163 -8.58 12.95 3.04
N ASP A 164 -8.13 13.94 3.81
CA ASP A 164 -6.92 14.70 3.48
C ASP A 164 -5.61 13.92 3.63
N TRP A 165 -5.49 13.15 4.71
CA TRP A 165 -4.21 12.61 5.15
C TRP A 165 -4.30 11.16 5.59
N ILE A 166 -3.27 10.38 5.25
CA ILE A 166 -3.25 8.94 5.49
C ILE A 166 -3.28 8.58 6.99
N GLY A 167 -2.75 9.43 7.88
CA GLY A 167 -2.81 9.16 9.32
C GLY A 167 -4.24 9.18 9.90
N GLN A 168 -5.19 9.85 9.24
CA GLN A 168 -6.60 9.79 9.62
C GLN A 168 -7.17 8.38 9.37
N VAL A 169 -6.82 7.79 8.21
CA VAL A 169 -7.15 6.41 7.86
C VAL A 169 -6.50 5.43 8.84
N THR A 170 -5.21 5.59 9.13
CA THR A 170 -4.51 4.75 10.12
C THR A 170 -5.18 4.79 11.49
N SER A 171 -5.59 5.97 11.97
CA SER A 171 -6.26 6.12 13.26
C SER A 171 -7.58 5.34 13.31
N VAL A 172 -8.40 5.45 12.26
CA VAL A 172 -9.67 4.72 12.19
C VAL A 172 -9.42 3.23 12.13
N LEU A 173 -8.56 2.76 11.23
CA LEU A 173 -8.23 1.33 11.13
C LEU A 173 -7.71 0.75 12.45
N SER A 174 -6.76 1.44 13.10
CA SER A 174 -6.22 1.03 14.41
C SER A 174 -7.28 0.98 15.50
N SER A 175 -8.25 1.90 15.50
CA SER A 175 -9.30 1.92 16.52
C SER A 175 -10.22 0.69 16.47
N HIS A 176 -10.37 0.07 15.29
CA HIS A 176 -11.23 -1.11 15.08
C HIS A 176 -10.50 -2.44 15.27
N VAL A 177 -9.22 -2.52 14.89
CA VAL A 177 -8.48 -3.80 14.92
C VAL A 177 -7.18 -3.79 15.71
N GLY A 178 -6.91 -2.70 16.43
CA GLY A 178 -5.86 -2.56 17.45
C GLY A 178 -4.54 -1.99 16.95
N TRP A 179 -4.14 -2.27 15.72
CA TRP A 179 -2.83 -1.84 15.19
C TRP A 179 -2.88 -1.53 13.70
N TYR A 180 -2.33 -0.37 13.34
CA TYR A 180 -1.85 0.03 12.03
C TYR A 180 -0.80 1.15 12.24
N GLU A 181 0.11 1.31 11.32
CA GLU A 181 1.13 2.36 11.30
C GLU A 181 0.97 3.26 10.07
N THR A 182 1.18 4.55 10.27
CA THR A 182 1.25 5.51 9.17
C THR A 182 2.65 5.52 8.58
N LYS A 183 2.75 5.26 7.28
CA LYS A 183 4.01 5.28 6.54
C LYS A 183 3.97 6.41 5.51
N GLU A 184 4.78 7.43 5.75
CA GLU A 184 4.91 8.55 4.82
C GLU A 184 5.89 8.20 3.69
N MET A 185 5.52 8.57 2.47
CA MET A 185 6.32 8.34 1.26
C MET A 185 6.51 9.65 0.47
N PRO A 186 7.20 10.67 1.04
CA PRO A 186 7.26 12.02 0.47
C PRO A 186 8.11 12.18 -0.79
N SER A 187 8.94 11.20 -1.15
CA SER A 187 9.89 11.33 -2.25
C SER A 187 9.25 10.84 -3.55
N ASP A 188 9.27 11.69 -4.59
CA ASP A 188 8.81 11.34 -5.94
C ASP A 188 9.95 11.59 -6.96
N PRO A 189 10.57 10.54 -7.53
CA PRO A 189 10.29 9.12 -7.33
C PRO A 189 10.68 8.62 -5.93
N PRO A 190 10.10 7.49 -5.46
CA PRO A 190 10.40 6.96 -4.14
C PRO A 190 11.85 6.48 -4.04
N THR A 191 12.45 6.68 -2.87
CA THR A 191 13.78 6.14 -2.56
C THR A 191 13.74 4.61 -2.46
N GLN A 192 14.90 3.96 -2.61
CA GLN A 192 14.98 2.52 -2.47
C GLN A 192 14.51 2.05 -1.08
N ALA A 193 14.86 2.76 -0.01
CA ALA A 193 14.41 2.42 1.34
C ALA A 193 12.88 2.50 1.50
N GLN A 194 12.22 3.47 0.85
CA GLN A 194 10.75 3.56 0.85
C GLN A 194 10.12 2.40 0.09
N ARG A 195 10.71 1.99 -1.04
CA ARG A 195 10.26 0.80 -1.79
C ARG A 195 10.44 -0.47 -0.97
N ASP A 196 11.61 -0.66 -0.36
CA ASP A 196 11.91 -1.86 0.43
C ASP A 196 10.97 -1.97 1.63
N LEU A 197 10.71 -0.86 2.33
CA LEU A 197 9.75 -0.82 3.43
C LEU A 197 8.32 -1.11 2.96
N LEU A 198 7.87 -0.50 1.86
CA LEU A 198 6.54 -0.76 1.31
C LEU A 198 6.35 -2.25 0.95
N TRP A 199 7.33 -2.88 0.30
CA TRP A 199 7.23 -4.30 -0.02
C TRP A 199 7.26 -5.19 1.23
N TYR A 200 8.09 -4.85 2.21
CA TYR A 200 8.10 -5.52 3.51
C TYR A 200 6.72 -5.45 4.18
N ASP A 201 6.14 -4.25 4.30
CA ASP A 201 4.83 -4.04 4.92
C ASP A 201 3.74 -4.82 4.16
N ILE A 202 3.69 -4.72 2.83
CA ILE A 202 2.73 -5.49 2.00
C ILE A 202 2.80 -6.99 2.31
N THR A 203 4.00 -7.57 2.32
CA THR A 203 4.13 -9.02 2.52
C THR A 203 3.87 -9.41 3.97
N PHE A 204 4.36 -8.63 4.92
CA PHE A 204 4.22 -8.89 6.36
C PHE A 204 2.75 -8.77 6.82
N ASP A 205 2.05 -7.72 6.40
CA ASP A 205 0.70 -7.41 6.88
C ASP A 205 -0.35 -8.28 6.21
N ILE A 206 -0.24 -8.51 4.90
CA ILE A 206 -1.15 -9.41 4.18
C ILE A 206 -1.06 -10.84 4.75
N ASP A 207 0.14 -11.34 5.07
CA ASP A 207 0.29 -12.66 5.71
C ASP A 207 -0.37 -12.73 7.10
N ARG A 208 -0.65 -11.58 7.73
CA ARG A 208 -1.26 -11.44 9.06
C ARG A 208 -2.72 -10.98 9.02
N GLY A 209 -3.31 -10.86 7.83
CA GLY A 209 -4.70 -10.46 7.67
C GLY A 209 -4.94 -8.95 7.62
N TYR A 210 -3.89 -8.12 7.58
CA TYR A 210 -3.99 -6.67 7.54
C TYR A 210 -3.86 -6.18 6.09
N ALA A 211 -4.91 -5.56 5.58
CA ALA A 211 -4.91 -4.95 4.25
C ALA A 211 -4.33 -3.54 4.33
N LEU A 212 -3.47 -3.15 3.40
CA LEU A 212 -2.95 -1.78 3.38
C LEU A 212 -3.96 -0.85 2.73
N VAL A 213 -4.05 0.39 3.20
CA VAL A 213 -4.76 1.46 2.50
C VAL A 213 -3.74 2.48 2.02
N ALA A 214 -3.71 2.75 0.72
CA ALA A 214 -2.76 3.67 0.11
C ALA A 214 -3.45 4.96 -0.35
N ASN A 215 -2.89 6.11 -0.01
CA ASN A 215 -3.25 7.40 -0.59
C ASN A 215 -2.35 7.63 -1.80
N ILE A 216 -2.94 7.90 -2.96
CA ILE A 216 -2.21 8.02 -4.23
C ILE A 216 -2.41 9.37 -4.89
N VAL A 217 -1.40 9.76 -5.68
CA VAL A 217 -1.47 10.85 -6.66
C VAL A 217 -1.03 10.29 -8.00
N ALA A 218 -1.96 10.14 -8.93
CA ALA A 218 -1.69 9.53 -10.22
C ALA A 218 -1.87 10.58 -11.32
N PRO A 219 -0.79 11.12 -11.93
CA PRO A 219 -0.94 11.95 -13.13
C PRO A 219 -1.43 11.11 -14.31
N ALA A 220 -1.97 11.77 -15.34
CA ALA A 220 -2.51 11.14 -16.55
C ALA A 220 -1.60 10.07 -17.21
N SER A 221 -0.29 10.30 -17.19
CA SER A 221 0.71 9.36 -17.71
C SER A 221 0.93 8.12 -16.83
N ASN A 222 0.38 8.10 -15.61
CA ASN A 222 0.64 7.09 -14.59
C ASN A 222 -0.64 6.61 -13.88
N HIS A 223 -1.76 6.41 -14.56
CA HIS A 223 -3.00 5.95 -13.90
C HIS A 223 -3.05 4.45 -13.58
N PRO A 224 -3.86 4.07 -12.58
CA PRO A 224 -4.47 2.75 -12.53
C PRO A 224 -5.41 2.52 -13.74
N PRO A 225 -5.80 1.27 -14.02
CA PRO A 225 -6.66 0.95 -15.16
C PRO A 225 -8.00 1.69 -15.14
N GLY A 226 -8.42 2.21 -16.31
CA GLY A 226 -9.77 2.75 -16.53
C GLY A 226 -10.01 4.21 -16.14
N TYR A 227 -9.04 4.88 -15.51
CA TYR A 227 -9.20 6.28 -15.10
C TYR A 227 -9.18 7.27 -16.28
N PRO A 228 -9.98 8.36 -16.20
CA PRO A 228 -9.97 9.44 -17.19
C PRO A 228 -8.64 10.20 -17.23
N ASN A 229 -8.37 10.94 -18.30
CA ASN A 229 -7.07 11.55 -18.61
C ASN A 229 -6.80 12.88 -17.87
N TYR A 230 -6.80 12.88 -16.53
CA TYR A 230 -6.40 14.00 -15.66
C TYR A 230 -5.84 13.48 -14.33
N THR A 231 -5.09 14.29 -13.58
CA THR A 231 -4.49 13.83 -12.31
C THR A 231 -5.54 13.39 -11.28
N ILE A 232 -5.36 12.19 -10.73
CA ILE A 232 -6.24 11.56 -9.75
C ILE A 232 -5.62 11.66 -8.36
N TYR A 233 -6.46 12.01 -7.39
CA TYR A 233 -6.18 11.88 -5.96
C TYR A 233 -7.15 10.83 -5.41
N HIS A 234 -6.64 9.76 -4.81
CA HIS A 234 -7.48 8.61 -4.49
C HIS A 234 -6.95 7.78 -3.33
N TYR A 235 -7.84 6.99 -2.73
CA TYR A 235 -7.48 5.91 -1.83
C TYR A 235 -7.94 4.58 -2.41
N PHE A 236 -7.07 3.59 -2.39
CA PHE A 236 -7.47 2.20 -2.65
C PHE A 236 -6.86 1.27 -1.59
N THR A 237 -7.33 0.03 -1.58
CA THR A 237 -6.86 -0.99 -0.65
C THR A 237 -5.96 -2.01 -1.37
N VAL A 238 -4.80 -2.34 -0.79
CA VAL A 238 -3.99 -3.48 -1.23
C VAL A 238 -4.42 -4.69 -0.40
N ILE A 239 -4.88 -5.74 -1.08
CA ILE A 239 -5.49 -6.91 -0.45
C ILE A 239 -4.74 -8.21 -0.76
N GLY A 240 -3.61 -8.14 -1.45
CA GLY A 240 -2.85 -9.33 -1.79
C GLY A 240 -1.56 -9.02 -2.52
N TYR A 241 -0.71 -10.03 -2.63
CA TYR A 241 0.53 -9.97 -3.39
C TYR A 241 0.85 -11.30 -4.05
N ASN A 242 1.57 -11.21 -5.17
CA ASN A 242 2.24 -12.32 -5.81
C ASN A 242 3.75 -12.07 -5.76
N SER A 243 4.47 -12.89 -5.01
CA SER A 243 5.93 -12.78 -4.84
C SER A 243 6.71 -13.17 -6.09
N ASP A 244 6.16 -14.06 -6.93
CA ASP A 244 6.89 -14.63 -8.07
C ASP A 244 7.15 -13.61 -9.16
N ASN A 245 6.27 -12.61 -9.27
CA ASN A 245 6.33 -11.55 -10.28
C ASN A 245 6.20 -10.13 -9.69
N GLN A 246 6.32 -10.01 -8.37
CA GLN A 246 6.20 -8.76 -7.62
C GLN A 246 4.97 -7.94 -8.02
N GLN A 247 3.80 -8.56 -7.94
CA GLN A 247 2.52 -7.89 -8.17
C GLN A 247 1.72 -7.76 -6.89
N VAL A 248 0.81 -6.80 -6.88
CA VAL A 248 -0.13 -6.52 -5.79
C VAL A 248 -1.55 -6.54 -6.31
N LEU A 249 -2.47 -7.09 -5.52
CA LEU A 249 -3.89 -7.08 -5.82
C LEU A 249 -4.51 -5.85 -5.16
N ILE A 250 -5.06 -4.96 -5.99
CA ILE A 250 -5.73 -3.75 -5.55
C ILE A 250 -7.23 -4.00 -5.53
N ALA A 251 -7.89 -3.63 -4.44
CA ALA A 251 -9.33 -3.42 -4.36
C ALA A 251 -9.61 -1.91 -4.46
N ASP A 252 -10.17 -1.51 -5.59
CA ASP A 252 -10.37 -0.11 -5.96
C ASP A 252 -11.86 0.23 -5.95
N SER A 253 -12.26 0.98 -4.93
CA SER A 253 -13.65 1.34 -4.69
C SER A 253 -14.19 2.41 -5.66
N ALA A 254 -13.36 3.03 -6.51
CA ALA A 254 -13.84 4.08 -7.41
C ALA A 254 -14.70 3.57 -8.57
N GLY A 255 -14.50 2.33 -9.00
CA GLY A 255 -15.28 1.72 -10.09
C GLY A 255 -14.92 2.19 -11.50
N PHE A 256 -13.73 2.77 -11.70
CA PHE A 256 -13.25 3.14 -13.04
C PHE A 256 -12.64 1.96 -13.79
N ALA A 257 -12.05 1.01 -13.06
CA ALA A 257 -11.55 -0.23 -13.63
C ALA A 257 -12.71 -1.14 -14.09
N PRO A 258 -12.48 -2.06 -15.05
CA PRO A 258 -13.51 -3.00 -15.51
C PRO A 258 -14.04 -3.95 -14.42
N THR A 259 -13.26 -4.14 -13.36
CA THR A 259 -13.54 -5.01 -12.21
C THR A 259 -13.22 -4.27 -10.92
N GLY A 260 -13.84 -4.67 -9.81
CA GLY A 260 -13.59 -4.07 -8.49
C GLY A 260 -12.16 -4.30 -7.97
N THR A 261 -11.46 -5.29 -8.53
CA THR A 261 -10.04 -5.53 -8.24
C THR A 261 -9.20 -5.68 -9.49
N TYR A 262 -7.92 -5.36 -9.40
CA TYR A 262 -6.95 -5.54 -10.48
C TYR A 262 -5.53 -5.73 -9.94
N TRP A 263 -4.68 -6.35 -10.75
CA TRP A 263 -3.26 -6.53 -10.43
C TRP A 263 -2.45 -5.33 -10.93
N LEU A 264 -1.56 -4.82 -10.08
CA LEU A 264 -0.50 -3.87 -10.47
C LEU A 264 0.87 -4.52 -10.25
N SER A 265 1.88 -4.11 -11.03
CA SER A 265 3.26 -4.36 -10.62
C SER A 265 3.57 -3.54 -9.37
N PHE A 266 4.46 -4.06 -8.52
CA PHE A 266 4.95 -3.34 -7.35
C PHE A 266 5.57 -2.00 -7.72
N ASP A 267 6.34 -1.93 -8.81
CA ASP A 267 6.93 -0.68 -9.30
C ASP A 267 5.86 0.36 -9.63
N LYS A 268 4.76 -0.07 -10.26
CA LYS A 268 3.64 0.82 -10.55
C LYS A 268 3.04 1.34 -9.25
N LEU A 269 2.71 0.46 -8.29
CA LEU A 269 2.18 0.88 -7.00
C LEU A 269 3.11 1.89 -6.30
N ALA A 270 4.41 1.60 -6.25
CA ALA A 270 5.39 2.45 -5.56
C ALA A 270 5.44 3.87 -6.16
N THR A 271 5.21 4.03 -7.45
CA THR A 271 5.15 5.35 -8.10
C THR A 271 3.82 6.09 -7.93
N LEU A 272 2.76 5.40 -7.50
CA LEU A 272 1.44 6.01 -7.31
C LEU A 272 1.30 6.72 -5.96
N ILE A 273 2.02 6.25 -4.93
CA ILE A 273 1.84 6.71 -3.55
C ILE A 273 2.47 8.10 -3.29
N PRO A 274 3.68 8.43 -3.77
CA PRO A 274 4.29 9.71 -3.46
C PRO A 274 3.47 10.91 -3.97
N PRO A 275 3.55 12.08 -3.29
CA PRO A 275 4.27 12.34 -2.03
C PRO A 275 3.40 12.05 -0.79
N LYS A 276 2.43 11.14 -0.90
CA LYS A 276 1.48 10.80 0.18
C LYS A 276 2.07 9.71 1.07
N GLY A 277 1.33 8.65 1.32
CA GLY A 277 1.70 7.56 2.20
C GLY A 277 0.66 6.46 2.20
N TYR A 278 0.89 5.46 3.03
CA TYR A 278 0.01 4.31 3.20
C TYR A 278 -0.14 3.95 4.68
N SER A 279 -1.22 3.25 5.00
CA SER A 279 -1.46 2.64 6.30
C SER A 279 -1.19 1.14 6.18
N ALA A 280 -0.36 0.62 7.08
CA ALA A 280 0.13 -0.76 7.10
C ALA A 280 0.05 -1.34 8.51
#